data_AF-A0A1B8AW60-F1
#
_entry.id   AF-A0A1B8AW60-F1
#
_cell.length_a   1.000
_cell.length_b   1.000
_cell.length_c   1.000
_cell.angle_alpha   90.00
_cell.angle_beta   90.00
_cell.angle_gamma   90.00
#
_symmetry.space_group_name_H-M   'P 1'
#
loop_
_entity.id
_entity.type
_entity.pdbx_description
1 polymer ?
#
loop_
_entity_poly.entity_id
_entity_poly.type
_entity_poly.pdbx_seq_one_letter_code
_entity_poly.pdbx_strand_id
1 'polypeptide(L)'
;MPRMNLGLPYNQCSLPSGCIAGFQSASLLQCAGCHVIKYCGKPHQKADWRRHKVQCVVIKQQREKLVAEETKLRTEPGQDTGGENPFDTKVGQFWFWKSTRPYMSARFDLMSAILNVRTGEAVQAALNHALDMLRLCRGDNQGVRSHVPALHLRLGNDQEA
;
A
#
# COMPACT_ATOMS: atom_id res chain seq x y z
N MET A 1 -9.64 6.57 -20.33
CA MET A 1 -8.51 7.43 -20.74
C MET A 1 -7.23 6.84 -20.17
N PRO A 2 -6.13 6.73 -20.92
CA PRO A 2 -4.86 6.29 -20.36
C PRO A 2 -4.43 7.34 -19.33
N ARG A 3 -4.38 6.93 -18.05
CA ARG A 3 -3.91 7.78 -16.95
C ARG A 3 -2.54 8.33 -17.30
N MET A 4 -2.39 9.65 -17.35
CA MET A 4 -1.11 10.31 -17.54
C MET A 4 -0.30 10.18 -16.25
N ASN A 5 0.21 8.98 -15.97
CA ASN A 5 1.18 8.80 -14.89
C ASN A 5 2.39 9.70 -15.19
N LEU A 6 2.77 10.57 -14.25
CA LEU A 6 3.88 11.53 -14.35
C LEU A 6 5.26 10.84 -14.43
N GLY A 7 5.46 9.97 -15.42
CA GLY A 7 6.69 9.18 -15.62
C GLY A 7 6.80 7.91 -14.78
N LEU A 8 5.79 7.53 -13.99
CA LEU A 8 5.81 6.27 -13.25
C LEU A 8 5.44 5.09 -14.15
N PRO A 9 6.23 4.00 -14.16
CA PRO A 9 5.87 2.78 -14.87
C PRO A 9 4.62 2.18 -14.21
N TYR A 10 3.55 2.01 -14.99
CA TYR A 10 2.29 1.38 -14.57
C TYR A 10 1.89 0.31 -15.57
N ASN A 11 1.49 -0.87 -15.08
CA ASN A 11 1.23 -2.06 -15.91
C ASN A 11 2.42 -2.41 -16.82
N GLN A 12 3.63 -2.34 -16.26
CA GLN A 12 4.88 -2.59 -16.97
C GLN A 12 5.72 -3.64 -16.25
N CYS A 13 6.51 -4.39 -17.03
CA CYS A 13 7.49 -5.31 -16.48
C CYS A 13 8.61 -4.52 -15.78
N SER A 14 8.89 -4.83 -14.52
CA SER A 14 9.92 -4.16 -13.71
C SER A 14 11.36 -4.61 -14.01
N LEU A 15 11.62 -5.24 -15.17
CA LEU A 15 12.95 -5.74 -15.50
C LEU A 15 13.91 -4.55 -15.73
N PRO A 16 15.07 -4.47 -15.03
CA PRO A 16 15.98 -3.33 -15.13
C PRO A 16 16.47 -3.03 -16.55
N SER A 17 16.75 -4.07 -17.33
CA SER A 17 17.30 -3.95 -18.69
C SER A 17 16.24 -3.62 -19.76
N GLY A 18 14.99 -3.40 -19.36
CA GLY A 18 13.86 -3.31 -20.27
C GLY A 18 13.42 -4.68 -20.78
N CYS A 19 12.12 -4.81 -21.03
CA CYS A 19 11.50 -6.05 -21.54
C CYS A 19 11.12 -5.86 -23.02
N ILE A 20 11.56 -6.79 -23.89
CA ILE A 20 11.24 -6.75 -25.34
C ILE A 20 9.75 -6.95 -25.60
N ALA A 21 9.05 -7.70 -24.74
CA ALA A 21 7.60 -7.87 -24.83
C ALA A 21 6.81 -6.56 -24.63
N GLY A 22 7.48 -5.46 -24.31
CA GLY A 22 6.90 -4.13 -24.35
C GLY A 22 5.97 -3.82 -23.17
N PHE A 23 5.56 -2.55 -23.15
CA PHE A 23 4.66 -1.95 -22.18
C PHE A 23 3.26 -2.57 -22.32
N GLN A 24 2.59 -2.87 -21.20
CA GLN A 24 1.16 -3.22 -21.14
C GLN A 24 0.76 -4.63 -21.63
N SER A 25 1.36 -5.70 -21.09
CA SER A 25 0.67 -7.00 -21.14
C SER A 25 -0.39 -7.05 -20.02
N ALA A 26 -1.63 -7.43 -20.36
CA ALA A 26 -2.71 -7.56 -19.36
C ALA A 26 -2.45 -8.67 -18.33
N SER A 27 -1.52 -9.58 -18.63
CA SER A 27 -1.22 -10.79 -17.87
C SER A 27 0.14 -10.75 -17.14
N LEU A 28 0.58 -9.58 -16.67
CA LEU A 28 1.81 -9.52 -15.87
C LEU A 28 1.60 -10.18 -14.50
N LEU A 29 2.55 -11.02 -14.11
CA LEU A 29 2.62 -11.63 -12.79
C LEU A 29 3.07 -10.59 -11.75
N GLN A 30 2.26 -10.41 -10.70
CA GLN A 30 2.67 -9.62 -9.54
C GLN A 30 3.66 -10.41 -8.68
N CYS A 31 4.62 -9.70 -8.08
CA CYS A 31 5.46 -10.31 -7.05
C CYS A 31 4.59 -10.69 -5.84
N ALA A 32 4.47 -11.98 -5.54
CA ALA A 32 3.68 -12.48 -4.40
C ALA A 32 4.19 -12.04 -3.01
N GLY A 33 5.38 -11.45 -2.92
CA GLY A 33 5.89 -10.89 -1.66
C GLY A 33 5.33 -9.50 -1.35
N CYS A 34 5.47 -8.57 -2.31
CA CYS A 34 5.16 -7.15 -2.09
C CYS A 34 3.91 -6.66 -2.82
N HIS A 35 3.45 -7.36 -3.86
CA HIS A 35 2.27 -7.06 -4.68
C HIS A 35 2.31 -5.71 -5.44
N VAL A 36 3.41 -4.95 -5.36
CA VAL A 36 3.54 -3.59 -5.92
C VAL A 36 4.46 -3.49 -7.13
N ILE A 37 4.94 -4.63 -7.63
CA ILE A 37 5.71 -4.73 -8.88
C ILE A 37 5.23 -5.91 -9.72
N LYS A 38 5.51 -5.85 -11.02
CA LYS A 38 4.96 -6.77 -12.02
C LYS A 38 6.04 -7.26 -12.99
N TYR A 39 5.88 -8.47 -13.49
CA TYR A 39 6.81 -9.11 -14.41
C TYR A 39 6.07 -9.93 -15.48
N CYS A 40 6.66 -10.06 -16.67
CA CYS A 40 6.12 -10.98 -17.69
C CYS A 40 6.20 -12.45 -17.28
N GLY A 41 7.11 -12.80 -16.36
CA GLY A 41 7.33 -14.16 -15.93
C GLY A 41 8.39 -14.28 -14.82
N LYS A 42 8.54 -15.50 -14.29
CA LYS A 42 9.56 -15.86 -13.29
C LYS A 42 11.00 -15.50 -13.70
N PRO A 43 11.41 -15.59 -14.99
CA PRO A 43 12.78 -15.20 -15.40
C PRO A 43 13.09 -13.73 -15.08
N HIS A 44 12.17 -12.81 -15.38
CA HIS A 44 12.37 -11.38 -15.12
C HIS A 44 12.33 -11.06 -13.63
N GLN A 45 11.49 -11.76 -12.86
CA GLN A 45 11.49 -11.66 -11.40
C GLN A 45 12.83 -12.09 -10.80
N LYS A 46 13.41 -13.22 -11.28
CA LYS A 46 14.71 -13.70 -10.80
C LYS A 46 15.85 -12.74 -11.16
N ALA A 47 15.80 -12.14 -12.35
CA ALA A 47 16.78 -11.16 -12.80
C ALA A 47 16.73 -9.86 -11.96
N ASP A 48 15.54 -9.37 -11.62
CA ASP A 48 15.37 -8.16 -10.79
C ASP A 48 15.60 -8.40 -9.28
N TRP A 49 15.61 -9.66 -8.84
CA TRP A 49 15.60 -10.02 -7.41
C TRP A 49 16.68 -9.31 -6.58
N ARG A 50 17.92 -9.19 -7.08
CA ARG A 50 19.00 -8.52 -6.34
C ARG A 50 18.67 -7.07 -5.99
N ARG A 51 17.97 -6.35 -6.87
CA ARG A 51 17.55 -4.96 -6.68
C ARG A 51 16.27 -4.87 -5.85
N HIS A 52 15.29 -5.71 -6.16
CA HIS A 52 13.96 -5.68 -5.55
C HIS A 52 13.91 -6.24 -4.12
N LYS A 53 14.79 -7.20 -3.76
CA LYS A 53 14.73 -7.98 -2.52
C LYS A 53 14.58 -7.10 -1.27
N VAL A 54 15.37 -6.02 -1.17
CA VAL A 54 15.43 -5.17 0.02
C VAL A 54 14.05 -4.58 0.32
N GLN A 55 13.41 -3.96 -0.67
CA GLN A 55 12.06 -3.40 -0.50
C GLN A 55 11.01 -4.51 -0.38
N CYS A 56 11.17 -5.61 -1.12
CA CYS A 56 10.24 -6.73 -1.11
C CYS A 56 10.04 -7.32 0.30
N VAL A 57 11.15 -7.62 0.97
CA VAL A 57 11.14 -8.24 2.29
C VAL A 57 10.50 -7.31 3.31
N VAL A 58 10.83 -6.02 3.28
CA VAL A 58 10.26 -5.03 4.20
C VAL A 58 8.75 -4.90 3.98
N ILE A 59 8.29 -4.75 2.73
CA ILE A 59 6.85 -4.64 2.43
C ILE A 59 6.11 -5.90 2.89
N LYS A 60 6.68 -7.08 2.61
CA LYS A 60 6.08 -8.35 3.04
C LYS A 60 5.92 -8.41 4.56
N GLN A 61 6.97 -8.08 5.31
CA GLN A 61 6.94 -8.05 6.78
C GLN A 61 5.91 -7.05 7.33
N GLN A 62 5.84 -5.84 6.78
CA GLN A 62 4.86 -4.85 7.23
C GLN A 62 3.43 -5.27 6.90
N ARG A 63 3.21 -5.93 5.77
CA ARG A 63 1.90 -6.50 5.42
C ARG A 63 1.50 -7.60 6.39
N GLU A 64 2.42 -8.49 6.74
CA GLU A 64 2.18 -9.54 7.74
C GLU A 64 1.83 -8.94 9.11
N LYS A 65 2.54 -7.89 9.55
CA LYS A 65 2.21 -7.16 10.78
C LYS A 65 0.83 -6.51 10.73
N LEU A 66 0.48 -5.86 9.62
CA LEU A 66 -0.85 -5.26 9.46
C LEU A 66 -1.96 -6.32 9.58
N VAL A 67 -1.78 -7.47 8.92
CA VAL A 67 -2.73 -8.60 8.99
C VAL A 67 -2.82 -9.16 10.41
N ALA A 68 -1.69 -9.27 11.12
CA ALA A 68 -1.67 -9.72 12.51
C ALA A 68 -2.42 -8.76 13.45
N GLU A 69 -2.18 -7.45 13.34
CA GLU A 69 -2.89 -6.44 14.13
C GLU A 69 -4.38 -6.38 13.78
N GLU A 70 -4.76 -6.56 12.50
CA GLU A 70 -6.16 -6.64 12.10
C GLU A 70 -6.85 -7.86 12.70
N THR A 71 -6.20 -9.03 12.60
CA THR A 71 -6.72 -10.28 13.15
C THR A 71 -6.88 -10.17 14.65
N LYS A 72 -5.89 -9.61 15.35
CA LYS A 72 -5.94 -9.36 16.78
C LYS A 72 -7.14 -8.48 17.15
N LEU A 73 -7.35 -7.36 16.44
CA LEU A 73 -8.48 -6.46 16.68
C LEU A 73 -9.85 -7.10 16.42
N ARG A 74 -9.94 -8.04 15.47
CA ARG A 74 -11.19 -8.74 15.15
C ARG A 74 -11.51 -9.86 16.16
N THR A 75 -10.50 -10.58 16.62
CA THR A 75 -10.68 -11.70 17.56
C THR A 75 -10.83 -11.22 19.00
N GLU A 76 -10.00 -10.26 19.40
CA GLU A 76 -9.97 -9.73 20.77
C GLU A 76 -10.00 -8.19 20.72
N PRO A 77 -11.18 -7.59 20.46
CA PRO A 77 -11.34 -6.16 20.55
C PRO A 77 -10.98 -5.69 21.96
N GLY A 78 -10.19 -4.61 22.05
CA GLY A 78 -9.72 -4.10 23.33
C GLY A 78 -10.84 -3.76 24.29
N GLN A 79 -10.59 -3.85 25.59
CA GLN A 79 -11.58 -3.47 26.61
C GLN A 79 -12.06 -2.02 26.45
N ASP A 80 -11.19 -1.13 25.98
CA ASP A 80 -11.53 0.25 25.70
C ASP A 80 -12.56 0.39 24.58
N THR A 81 -12.66 -0.55 23.63
CA THR A 81 -13.70 -0.53 22.58
C THR A 81 -15.03 -1.12 23.05
N GLY A 82 -15.13 -1.55 24.31
CA GLY A 82 -16.30 -2.24 24.86
C GLY A 82 -16.44 -3.69 24.38
N GLY A 83 -15.37 -4.29 23.86
CA GLY A 83 -15.41 -5.64 23.28
C GLY A 83 -16.08 -5.73 21.91
N GLU A 84 -16.55 -4.61 21.36
CA GLU A 84 -17.14 -4.55 20.02
C GLU A 84 -16.05 -4.47 18.96
N ASN A 85 -16.33 -5.03 17.78
CA ASN A 85 -15.46 -4.90 16.61
C ASN A 85 -15.26 -3.42 16.22
N PRO A 86 -14.05 -2.85 16.37
CA PRO A 86 -13.81 -1.44 16.12
C PRO A 86 -13.99 -1.05 14.65
N PHE A 87 -13.83 -2.00 13.71
CA PHE A 87 -14.00 -1.76 12.28
C PHE A 87 -15.44 -1.46 11.88
N ASP A 88 -16.41 -1.81 12.72
CA ASP A 88 -17.84 -1.55 12.48
C ASP A 88 -18.33 -0.40 13.36
N THR A 89 -17.94 -0.37 14.64
CA THR A 89 -18.53 0.56 15.62
C THR A 89 -17.72 1.83 15.84
N LYS A 90 -16.41 1.82 15.59
CA LYS A 90 -15.48 2.91 15.94
C LYS A 90 -14.80 3.59 14.73
N VAL A 91 -15.33 3.38 13.52
CA VAL A 91 -14.81 4.00 12.29
C VAL A 91 -14.78 5.53 12.41
N GLY A 92 -13.67 6.13 11.98
CA GLY A 92 -13.43 7.57 12.07
C GLY A 92 -12.81 8.01 13.39
N GLN A 93 -12.82 7.16 14.43
CA GLN A 93 -12.33 7.45 15.77
C GLN A 93 -11.19 6.53 16.21
N PHE A 94 -10.52 5.81 15.30
CA PHE A 94 -9.49 4.83 15.66
C PHE A 94 -8.42 5.45 16.59
N TRP A 95 -7.97 6.68 16.35
CA TRP A 95 -6.95 7.26 17.22
C TRP A 95 -7.37 7.49 18.68
N PHE A 96 -8.67 7.65 18.94
CA PHE A 96 -9.18 7.77 20.30
C PHE A 96 -8.96 6.47 21.10
N TRP A 97 -9.23 5.32 20.48
CA TRP A 97 -9.13 3.99 21.10
C TRP A 97 -7.70 3.46 21.07
N LYS A 98 -7.11 3.27 22.23
CA LYS A 98 -5.71 2.84 22.40
C LYS A 98 -5.45 1.51 21.70
N SER A 99 -6.41 0.59 21.77
CA SER A 99 -6.25 -0.74 21.18
C SER A 99 -6.15 -0.73 19.66
N THR A 100 -6.68 0.28 18.98
CA THR A 100 -6.64 0.35 17.51
C THR A 100 -5.41 1.10 16.95
N ARG A 101 -4.66 1.79 17.81
CA ARG A 101 -3.46 2.55 17.40
C ARG A 101 -2.36 1.67 16.80
N PRO A 102 -2.03 0.47 17.34
CA PRO A 102 -1.05 -0.42 16.72
C PRO A 102 -1.38 -0.77 15.26
N TYR A 103 -2.66 -1.03 14.97
CA TYR A 103 -3.13 -1.26 13.61
C TYR A 103 -2.91 -0.04 12.69
N MET A 104 -3.25 1.16 13.18
CA MET A 104 -3.04 2.41 12.43
C MET A 104 -1.55 2.66 12.15
N SER A 105 -0.68 2.45 13.14
CA SER A 105 0.78 2.51 12.98
C SER A 105 1.30 1.49 11.97
N ALA A 106 0.91 0.22 12.08
CA ALA A 106 1.31 -0.82 11.15
C ALA A 106 0.88 -0.51 9.70
N ARG A 107 -0.29 0.13 9.55
CA ARG A 107 -0.79 0.54 8.24
C ARG A 107 0.01 1.69 7.63
N PHE A 108 0.39 2.67 8.45
CA PHE A 108 1.29 3.75 8.04
C PHE A 108 2.67 3.24 7.66
N ASP A 109 3.22 2.30 8.43
CA ASP A 109 4.52 1.68 8.15
C ASP A 109 4.49 0.91 6.82
N LEU A 110 3.40 0.18 6.54
CA LEU A 110 3.20 -0.48 5.26
C LEU A 110 3.09 0.54 4.11
N MET A 111 2.28 1.59 4.26
CA MET A 111 2.16 2.65 3.26
C MET A 111 3.55 3.26 2.96
N SER A 112 4.31 3.59 4.00
CA SER A 112 5.65 4.16 3.89
C SER A 112 6.63 3.20 3.21
N ALA A 113 6.60 1.91 3.56
CA ALA A 113 7.42 0.89 2.91
C ALA A 113 7.08 0.74 1.42
N ILE A 114 5.80 0.78 1.07
CA ILE A 114 5.33 0.72 -0.32
C ILE A 114 5.85 1.93 -1.12
N LEU A 115 5.83 3.14 -0.55
CA LEU A 115 6.27 4.36 -1.23
C LEU A 115 7.77 4.39 -1.57
N ASN A 116 8.57 3.48 -1.00
CA ASN A 116 9.97 3.28 -1.40
C ASN A 116 10.12 2.53 -2.74
N VAL A 117 9.02 2.06 -3.34
CA VAL A 117 8.98 1.45 -4.68
C VAL A 117 8.45 2.49 -5.68
N ARG A 118 9.21 2.73 -6.74
CA ARG A 118 8.90 3.73 -7.78
C ARG A 118 8.08 3.15 -8.94
N THR A 119 6.92 2.59 -8.64
CA THR A 119 5.93 2.10 -9.63
C THR A 119 4.58 2.76 -9.38
N GLY A 120 3.74 2.88 -10.41
CA GLY A 120 2.38 3.39 -10.19
C GLY A 120 1.55 2.42 -9.35
N GLU A 121 1.82 1.10 -9.39
CA GLU A 121 1.17 0.10 -8.52
C GLU A 121 1.43 0.40 -7.04
N ALA A 122 2.67 0.76 -6.70
CA ALA A 122 3.02 1.16 -5.36
C ALA A 122 2.28 2.43 -4.94
N VAL A 123 2.22 3.45 -5.82
CA VAL A 123 1.50 4.70 -5.53
C VAL A 123 0.01 4.46 -5.33
N GLN A 124 -0.61 3.65 -6.18
CA GLN A 124 -2.03 3.31 -6.07
C GLN A 124 -2.31 2.54 -4.77
N ALA A 125 -1.46 1.56 -4.41
CA ALA A 125 -1.60 0.83 -3.16
C ALA A 125 -1.43 1.74 -1.93
N ALA A 126 -0.43 2.64 -1.95
CA ALA A 126 -0.23 3.62 -0.89
C ALA A 126 -1.40 4.60 -0.77
N LEU A 127 -1.96 5.08 -1.87
CA LEU A 127 -3.15 5.93 -1.87
C LEU A 127 -4.35 5.21 -1.24
N ASN A 128 -4.57 3.95 -1.58
CA ASN A 128 -5.64 3.15 -0.97
C ASN A 128 -5.46 3.03 0.55
N HIS A 129 -4.23 2.82 1.02
CA HIS A 129 -3.93 2.81 2.45
C HIS A 129 -4.17 4.18 3.08
N ALA A 130 -3.74 5.27 2.43
CA ALA A 130 -3.92 6.62 2.93
C ALA A 130 -5.41 6.97 3.10
N LEU A 131 -6.23 6.70 2.08
CA LEU A 131 -7.67 6.96 2.11
C LEU A 131 -8.38 6.14 3.18
N ASP A 132 -8.03 4.86 3.35
CA ASP A 132 -8.66 4.04 4.40
C ASP A 132 -8.22 4.48 5.80
N MET A 133 -6.96 4.93 5.97
CA MET A 133 -6.52 5.53 7.24
C MET A 133 -7.31 6.81 7.57
N LEU A 134 -7.59 7.67 6.58
CA LEU A 134 -8.43 8.86 6.78
C LEU A 134 -9.91 8.50 7.07
N ARG A 135 -10.42 7.41 6.48
CA ARG A 135 -11.75 6.88 6.81
C ARG A 135 -11.81 6.40 8.26
N LEU A 136 -10.79 5.66 8.71
CA LEU A 136 -10.70 5.09 10.05
C LEU A 136 -10.35 6.12 11.13
N CYS A 137 -9.64 7.19 10.78
CA CYS A 137 -9.18 8.24 11.67
C CYS A 137 -9.37 9.63 11.03
N ARG A 138 -10.54 10.24 11.24
CA ARG A 138 -10.87 11.58 10.68
C ARG A 138 -9.96 12.69 11.21
N GLY A 139 -9.48 12.53 12.45
CA GLY A 139 -8.53 13.44 13.09
C GLY A 139 -7.15 13.47 12.44
N ASP A 140 -6.84 12.53 11.53
CA ASP A 140 -5.56 12.43 10.81
C ASP A 140 -4.32 12.58 11.71
N ASN A 141 -4.33 11.90 12.86
CA ASN A 141 -3.28 12.04 13.86
C ASN A 141 -1.89 11.58 13.40
N GLN A 142 -1.79 10.90 12.26
CA GLN A 142 -0.54 10.50 11.63
C GLN A 142 -0.17 11.36 10.41
N GLY A 143 -0.92 12.43 10.12
CA GLY A 143 -0.60 13.40 9.06
C GLY A 143 -0.71 12.85 7.63
N VAL A 144 -1.47 11.77 7.44
CA VAL A 144 -1.63 11.04 6.18
C VAL A 144 -2.30 11.90 5.11
N ARG A 145 -3.15 12.86 5.48
CA ARG A 145 -3.85 13.75 4.54
C ARG A 145 -2.90 14.52 3.65
N SER A 146 -1.73 14.90 4.18
CA SER A 146 -0.71 15.64 3.41
C SER A 146 -0.13 14.83 2.24
N HIS A 147 -0.20 13.50 2.29
CA HIS A 147 0.30 12.64 1.21
C HIS A 147 -0.71 12.51 0.05
N VAL A 148 -2.02 12.62 0.32
CA VAL A 148 -3.08 12.28 -0.65
C VAL A 148 -2.97 13.08 -1.97
N PRO A 149 -2.85 14.43 -1.97
CA PRO A 149 -2.71 15.19 -3.21
C PRO A 149 -1.49 14.77 -4.02
N ALA A 150 -0.34 14.58 -3.37
CA ALA A 150 0.89 14.15 -4.03
C ALA A 150 0.77 12.75 -4.65
N LEU A 151 0.00 11.85 -4.04
CA LEU A 151 -0.25 10.51 -4.59
C LEU A 151 -1.20 10.56 -5.79
N HIS A 152 -2.25 11.38 -5.75
CA HIS A 152 -3.14 11.60 -6.90
C HIS A 152 -2.39 12.19 -8.10
N LEU A 153 -1.57 13.22 -7.87
CA LEU A 153 -0.73 13.82 -8.92
C LEU A 153 0.20 12.78 -9.53
N ARG A 154 0.88 11.96 -8.72
CA ARG A 154 1.77 10.88 -9.22
C ARG A 154 1.05 9.87 -10.11
N LEU A 155 -0.25 9.66 -9.90
CA LEU A 155 -1.10 8.78 -10.72
C LEU A 155 -1.70 9.48 -11.94
N GLY A 156 -1.53 10.80 -12.08
CA GLY A 156 -2.19 11.61 -13.10
C GLY A 156 -3.68 11.82 -12.84
N ASN A 157 -4.13 11.71 -11.59
CA ASN A 157 -5.51 11.93 -11.18
C ASN A 157 -5.69 13.40 -10.73
N ASP A 158 -5.36 14.36 -11.60
CA ASP A 158 -5.28 15.78 -11.24
C ASP A 158 -6.60 16.37 -10.70
N GLN A 159 -7.74 15.82 -11.13
CA GLN A 159 -9.08 16.25 -10.67
C GLN A 159 -9.48 15.69 -9.30
N GLU A 160 -8.77 14.69 -8.79
CA GLU A 160 -9.02 14.06 -7.49
C GLU A 160 -8.00 14.50 -6.42
N ALA A 161 -7.05 15.36 -6.79
CA ALA A 161 -5.96 15.83 -5.95
C ALA A 161 -6.38 16.94 -4.97
#